data_AF-A0A539DIC2-F1
#
_entry.id   AF-A0A539DIC2-F1
#
_cell.length_a   1.000
_cell.length_b   1.000
_cell.length_c   1.000
_cell.angle_alpha   90.00
_cell.angle_beta   90.00
_cell.angle_gamma   90.00
#
_symmetry.space_group_name_H-M   'P 1'
#
loop_
_entity.id
_entity.type
_entity.pdbx_description
1 polymer ?
#
loop_
_entity_poly.entity_id
_entity_poly.type
_entity_poly.pdbx_seq_one_letter_code
_entity_poly.pdbx_strand_id
1 'polypeptide(L)'
;MWKSFSVACAMLALVACGPGAQDMSTQDAPAAAAQAPATPSGPPVTIAARGENDRGDDVSVARVEPLGEGAAKLFSTVGGDPAINGEYLFLTVQSDDAPMEEAKVFKLGDFNTWALESQSAGQFVIKVSRSWIDANGDVKTADERYIVAIPPWSAPETTMTPAT
;
A
#
# COMPACT_ATOMS: atom_id res chain seq x y z
N MET A 1 -65.44 25.15 10.94
CA MET A 1 -64.24 25.95 10.61
C MET A 1 -63.42 25.12 9.62
N TRP A 2 -63.65 25.16 8.30
CA TRP A 2 -63.09 26.09 7.29
C TRP A 2 -61.61 26.42 7.56
N LYS A 3 -60.65 26.01 6.72
CA LYS A 3 -60.40 26.60 5.40
C LYS A 3 -59.89 25.62 4.33
N SER A 4 -60.50 25.74 3.16
CA SER A 4 -60.00 25.35 1.85
C SER A 4 -58.80 26.22 1.44
N PHE A 5 -57.89 25.69 0.62
CA PHE A 5 -57.25 26.47 -0.43
C PHE A 5 -57.17 25.63 -1.71
N SER A 6 -57.71 26.20 -2.79
CA SER A 6 -57.77 25.64 -4.13
C SER A 6 -56.52 26.02 -4.95
N VAL A 7 -56.06 25.05 -5.74
CA VAL A 7 -55.67 25.10 -7.17
C VAL A 7 -54.65 26.16 -7.62
N ALA A 8 -53.55 25.66 -8.21
CA ALA A 8 -53.03 26.19 -9.48
C ALA A 8 -52.37 25.08 -10.30
N CYS A 9 -53.01 24.73 -11.42
CA CYS A 9 -52.40 24.00 -12.52
C CYS A 9 -51.21 24.80 -13.08
N ALA A 10 -50.08 24.13 -13.28
CA ALA A 10 -49.13 24.50 -14.32
C ALA A 10 -48.81 23.24 -15.11
N MET A 11 -49.42 23.11 -16.30
CA MET A 11 -48.90 22.24 -17.34
C MET A 11 -47.69 22.91 -17.96
N LEU A 12 -46.56 22.22 -18.04
CA LEU A 12 -45.52 22.51 -19.02
C LEU A 12 -44.87 21.20 -19.46
N ALA A 13 -45.35 20.77 -20.63
CA ALA A 13 -44.65 20.21 -21.78
C ALA A 13 -43.52 19.17 -21.61
N LEU A 14 -43.72 18.07 -22.32
CA LEU A 14 -42.77 17.06 -22.80
C LEU A 14 -41.39 17.62 -23.24
N VAL A 15 -40.33 16.94 -22.81
CA VAL A 15 -39.12 16.61 -23.61
C VAL A 15 -38.75 15.18 -23.21
N ALA A 16 -39.18 14.17 -23.96
CA ALA A 16 -38.44 13.48 -25.02
C ALA A 16 -37.15 12.79 -24.54
N CYS A 17 -37.10 11.47 -24.77
CA CYS A 17 -35.96 10.59 -24.54
C CYS A 17 -34.65 11.13 -25.10
N GLY A 18 -33.58 10.94 -24.34
CA GLY A 18 -32.23 10.85 -24.88
C GLY A 18 -31.36 10.06 -23.91
N PRO A 19 -30.79 8.90 -24.28
CA PRO A 19 -29.64 8.38 -23.59
C PRO A 19 -28.48 9.33 -23.91
N GLY A 20 -28.26 10.32 -23.05
CA GLY A 20 -27.04 11.11 -23.06
C GLY A 20 -25.92 10.22 -22.56
N ALA A 21 -25.37 9.38 -23.45
CA ALA A 21 -24.04 8.83 -23.28
C ALA A 21 -23.10 10.03 -23.12
N GLN A 22 -22.67 10.28 -21.88
CA GLN A 22 -21.55 11.17 -21.66
C GLN A 22 -20.35 10.46 -22.29
N ASP A 23 -19.92 10.96 -23.44
CA ASP A 23 -18.59 10.71 -23.98
C ASP A 23 -17.59 11.06 -22.87
N MET A 24 -17.20 10.05 -22.10
CA MET A 24 -15.97 10.07 -21.34
C MET A 24 -14.85 10.16 -22.37
N SER A 25 -14.56 11.40 -22.76
CA SER A 25 -13.32 11.75 -23.42
C SER A 25 -12.22 11.15 -22.56
N THR A 26 -11.55 10.13 -23.08
CA THR A 26 -10.32 9.58 -22.53
C THR A 26 -9.34 10.73 -22.43
N GLN A 27 -9.33 11.37 -21.27
CA GLN A 27 -8.24 12.22 -20.86
C GLN A 27 -7.04 11.29 -20.80
N ASP A 28 -6.18 11.38 -21.83
CA ASP A 28 -4.89 10.72 -21.84
C ASP A 28 -4.21 11.05 -20.53
N ALA A 29 -4.19 10.06 -19.63
CA ALA A 29 -3.37 10.13 -18.44
C ALA A 29 -1.94 10.36 -18.94
N PRO A 30 -1.19 11.32 -18.39
CA PRO A 30 0.21 11.47 -18.73
C PRO A 30 0.86 10.10 -18.58
N ALA A 31 1.47 9.60 -19.66
CA ALA A 31 2.21 8.35 -19.60
C ALA A 31 3.19 8.47 -18.43
N ALA A 32 2.95 7.69 -17.38
CA ALA A 32 3.84 7.64 -16.24
C ALA A 32 5.24 7.34 -16.80
N ALA A 33 6.17 8.27 -16.59
CA ALA A 33 7.53 8.08 -17.05
C ALA A 33 8.01 6.73 -16.54
N ALA A 34 8.50 5.88 -17.44
CA ALA A 34 9.02 4.57 -17.07
C ALA A 34 10.09 4.78 -16.00
N GLN A 35 9.80 4.35 -14.78
CA GLN A 35 10.73 4.48 -13.67
C GLN A 35 11.98 3.67 -13.97
N ALA A 36 13.15 4.28 -13.78
CA ALA A 36 14.42 3.61 -14.06
C ALA A 36 14.53 2.33 -13.21
N PRO A 37 15.03 1.21 -13.77
CA PRO A 37 15.21 -0.02 -13.00
C PRO A 37 16.02 0.24 -11.72
N ALA A 38 15.56 -0.31 -10.59
CA ALA A 38 16.26 -0.19 -9.33
C ALA A 38 17.61 -0.91 -9.38
N THR A 39 18.68 -0.23 -8.96
CA THR A 39 20.01 -0.83 -8.83
C THR A 39 20.44 -0.82 -7.37
N PRO A 40 20.97 -1.94 -6.81
CA PRO A 40 21.49 -1.97 -5.45
C PRO A 40 22.53 -0.87 -5.20
N SER A 41 22.35 -0.11 -4.12
CA SER A 41 23.22 1.00 -3.72
C SER A 41 23.97 0.75 -2.40
N GLY A 42 23.72 -0.40 -1.77
CA GLY A 42 24.36 -0.80 -0.52
C GLY A 42 24.17 -2.29 -0.22
N PRO A 43 24.73 -2.78 0.90
CA PRO A 43 24.56 -4.15 1.32
C PRO A 43 23.09 -4.45 1.69
N PRO A 44 22.61 -5.69 1.47
CA PRO A 44 21.29 -6.11 1.92
C PRO A 44 21.22 -6.18 3.44
N VAL A 45 20.04 -5.86 3.98
CA VAL A 45 19.66 -6.11 5.37
C VAL A 45 18.79 -7.36 5.41
N THR A 46 19.13 -8.31 6.28
CA THR A 46 18.32 -9.50 6.54
C THR A 46 17.18 -9.19 7.51
N ILE A 47 15.98 -9.64 7.18
CA ILE A 47 14.76 -9.45 7.96
C ILE A 47 14.20 -10.82 8.31
N ALA A 48 14.18 -11.15 9.61
CA ALA A 48 13.59 -12.39 10.08
C ALA A 48 12.06 -12.35 10.05
N ALA A 49 11.44 -13.51 9.84
CA ALA A 49 10.01 -13.69 10.04
C ALA A 49 9.66 -13.45 11.51
N ARG A 50 8.56 -12.74 11.76
CA ARG A 50 8.02 -12.53 13.11
C ARG A 50 7.58 -13.84 13.74
N GLY A 51 7.79 -13.96 15.05
CA GLY A 51 7.26 -15.05 15.85
C GLY A 51 5.73 -15.06 15.82
N GLU A 52 5.14 -16.23 16.06
CA GLU A 52 3.69 -16.42 16.02
C GLU A 52 2.96 -15.53 17.04
N ASN A 53 3.52 -15.41 18.25
CA ASN A 53 2.98 -14.57 19.32
C ASN A 53 3.07 -13.07 19.03
N ASP A 54 3.91 -12.65 18.07
CA ASP A 54 4.11 -11.23 17.78
C ASP A 54 3.06 -10.69 16.80
N ARG A 55 2.19 -11.53 16.24
CA ARG A 55 1.28 -11.14 15.13
C ARG A 55 -0.08 -10.62 15.60
N GLY A 56 -0.49 -10.98 16.81
CA GLY A 56 -1.85 -10.72 17.33
C GLY A 56 -2.18 -9.24 17.50
N ASP A 57 -1.17 -8.37 17.56
CA ASP A 57 -1.34 -6.93 17.79
C ASP A 57 -1.56 -6.13 16.49
N ASP A 58 -1.42 -6.75 15.32
CA ASP A 58 -1.52 -6.09 14.00
C ASP A 58 -2.98 -5.92 13.52
N VAL A 59 -3.91 -5.58 14.42
CA VAL A 59 -5.36 -5.51 14.13
C VAL A 59 -5.79 -4.26 13.36
N SER A 60 -4.89 -3.28 13.21
CA SER A 60 -5.19 -1.96 12.62
C SER A 60 -4.66 -1.83 11.19
N VAL A 61 -5.01 -2.78 10.32
CA VAL A 61 -4.59 -2.77 8.91
C VAL A 61 -5.18 -1.55 8.18
N ALA A 62 -4.31 -0.73 7.60
CA ALA A 62 -4.67 0.49 6.88
C ALA A 62 -4.71 0.30 5.37
N ARG A 63 -3.80 -0.54 4.84
CA ARG A 63 -3.67 -0.82 3.41
C ARG A 63 -3.20 -2.25 3.20
N VAL A 64 -3.68 -2.86 2.13
CA VAL A 64 -3.18 -4.14 1.59
C VAL A 64 -2.92 -3.97 0.10
N GLU A 65 -1.76 -4.40 -0.36
CA GLU A 65 -1.34 -4.40 -1.76
C GLU A 65 -0.95 -5.83 -2.15
N PRO A 66 -1.70 -6.50 -3.05
CA PRO A 66 -1.33 -7.82 -3.52
C PRO A 66 -0.06 -7.74 -4.37
N LEU A 67 0.81 -8.75 -4.25
CA LEU A 67 1.93 -8.93 -5.17
C LEU A 67 1.53 -9.99 -6.20
N GLY A 68 1.96 -9.83 -7.45
CA GLY A 68 1.67 -10.78 -8.54
C GLY A 68 2.35 -12.15 -8.43
N GLU A 69 2.99 -12.48 -7.31
CA GLU A 69 3.73 -13.74 -7.12
C GLU A 69 3.22 -14.49 -5.88
N GLY A 70 2.59 -15.63 -6.13
CA GLY A 70 1.97 -16.47 -5.10
C GLY A 70 0.92 -15.72 -4.26
N ALA A 71 0.70 -16.20 -3.03
CA ALA A 71 -0.16 -15.54 -2.06
C ALA A 71 0.55 -14.42 -1.27
N ALA A 72 1.60 -13.79 -1.84
CA ALA A 72 2.33 -12.72 -1.18
C ALA A 72 1.57 -11.38 -1.24
N LYS A 73 1.64 -10.62 -0.14
CA LYS A 73 1.00 -9.30 -0.04
C LYS A 73 1.89 -8.37 0.77
N LEU A 74 1.86 -7.09 0.43
CA LEU A 74 2.23 -6.04 1.36
C LEU A 74 0.99 -5.61 2.15
N PHE A 75 1.18 -5.30 3.42
CA PHE A 75 0.15 -4.60 4.19
C PHE A 75 0.82 -3.62 5.15
N SER A 76 0.13 -2.52 5.45
CA SER A 76 0.53 -1.61 6.51
C SER A 76 -0.48 -1.55 7.63
N THR A 77 0.00 -1.34 8.85
CA THR A 77 -0.85 -1.02 9.99
C THR A 77 -0.59 0.41 10.45
N VAL A 78 -1.65 1.08 10.91
CA VAL A 78 -1.47 2.28 11.73
C VAL A 78 -0.95 1.84 13.09
N GLY A 79 0.19 2.37 13.51
CA GLY A 79 0.83 1.91 14.75
C GLY A 79 2.27 2.35 14.96
N GLY A 80 2.90 3.01 13.98
CA GLY A 80 4.14 3.76 14.22
C GLY A 80 3.93 4.89 15.22
N ASP A 81 5.01 5.48 15.73
CA ASP A 81 4.93 6.72 16.51
C ASP A 81 4.43 7.85 15.60
N PRO A 82 3.17 8.33 15.75
CA PRO A 82 2.63 9.32 14.82
C PRO A 82 3.42 10.63 14.77
N ALA A 83 4.28 10.90 15.76
CA ALA A 83 5.16 12.06 15.77
C ALA A 83 6.40 11.90 14.86
N ILE A 84 6.79 10.66 14.52
CA ILE A 84 7.95 10.36 13.68
C ILE A 84 7.54 9.61 12.41
N ASN A 85 6.90 8.45 12.51
CA ASN A 85 6.46 7.60 11.40
C ASN A 85 5.07 7.02 11.71
N GLY A 86 4.15 7.06 10.75
CA GLY A 86 2.75 6.67 11.00
C GLY A 86 2.43 5.20 10.75
N GLU A 87 3.25 4.51 9.95
CA GLU A 87 2.90 3.21 9.39
C GLU A 87 4.01 2.18 9.53
N TYR A 88 3.68 1.00 10.06
CA TYR A 88 4.52 -0.17 9.89
C TYR A 88 4.17 -0.87 8.59
N LEU A 89 5.18 -1.17 7.77
CA LEU A 89 5.02 -1.93 6.53
C LEU A 89 5.47 -3.38 6.74
N PHE A 90 4.65 -4.30 6.27
CA PHE A 90 4.89 -5.74 6.36
C PHE A 90 4.80 -6.42 5.00
N LEU A 91 5.64 -7.43 4.80
CA LEU A 91 5.47 -8.44 3.77
C LEU A 91 4.86 -9.68 4.42
N THR A 92 3.79 -10.21 3.84
CA THR A 92 3.29 -11.54 4.16
C THR A 92 3.49 -12.48 2.98
N VAL A 93 3.91 -13.70 3.27
CA VAL A 93 4.00 -14.79 2.31
C VAL A 93 3.21 -15.97 2.87
N GLN A 94 2.31 -16.51 2.07
CA GLN A 94 1.51 -17.68 2.40
C GLN A 94 1.76 -18.76 1.35
N SER A 95 1.77 -20.02 1.78
CA SER A 95 1.74 -21.16 0.86
C SER A 95 0.29 -21.36 0.40
N ASP A 96 0.09 -21.67 -0.87
CA ASP A 96 -1.24 -21.99 -1.43
C ASP A 96 -1.86 -23.23 -0.77
N ASP A 97 -1.03 -24.10 -0.20
CA ASP A 97 -1.43 -25.35 0.46
C ASP A 97 -1.44 -25.26 2.00
N ALA A 98 -1.06 -24.12 2.59
CA ALA A 98 -1.02 -23.97 4.05
C ALA A 98 -2.33 -23.39 4.62
N PRO A 99 -2.68 -23.73 5.88
CA PRO A 99 -3.79 -23.09 6.59
C PRO A 99 -3.64 -21.56 6.64
N MET A 100 -4.77 -20.85 6.71
CA MET A 100 -4.76 -19.37 6.70
C MET A 100 -3.93 -18.76 7.83
N GLU A 101 -3.76 -19.46 8.94
CA GLU A 101 -3.05 -19.00 10.15
C GLU A 101 -1.50 -19.10 10.03
N GLU A 102 -0.97 -19.77 8.99
CA GLU A 102 0.46 -20.10 8.90
C GLU A 102 1.29 -19.14 8.03
N ALA A 103 0.75 -17.96 7.68
CA ALA A 103 1.49 -16.99 6.88
C ALA A 103 2.82 -16.58 7.56
N LYS A 104 3.89 -16.38 6.78
CA LYS A 104 5.13 -15.75 7.28
C LYS A 104 5.00 -14.25 7.13
N VAL A 105 5.24 -13.51 8.22
CA VAL A 105 5.14 -12.06 8.26
C VAL A 105 6.52 -11.47 8.55
N PHE A 106 6.95 -10.51 7.73
CA PHE A 106 8.23 -9.81 7.84
C PHE A 106 7.96 -8.32 8.01
N LYS A 107 8.45 -7.71 9.10
CA LYS A 107 8.36 -6.25 9.28
C LYS A 107 9.46 -5.58 8.46
N LEU A 108 9.09 -4.93 7.37
CA LEU A 108 10.04 -4.26 6.48
C LEU A 108 10.55 -2.94 7.06
N GLY A 109 9.70 -2.26 7.82
CA GLY A 109 10.12 -1.04 8.51
C GLY A 109 8.98 -0.26 9.12
N ASP A 110 9.36 0.92 9.59
CA ASP A 110 8.51 1.98 10.09
C ASP A 110 8.73 3.20 9.21
N PHE A 111 7.65 3.72 8.63
CA PHE A 111 7.68 4.69 7.54
C PHE A 111 6.60 5.76 7.70
N ASN A 112 6.87 6.93 7.14
CA ASN A 112 5.85 7.96 6.95
C ASN A 112 4.83 7.52 5.90
N THR A 113 5.34 7.06 4.76
CA THR A 113 4.58 6.64 3.59
C THR A 113 5.38 5.62 2.78
N TRP A 114 4.69 4.84 1.96
CA TRP A 114 5.31 3.89 1.03
C TRP A 114 4.49 3.73 -0.25
N ALA A 115 5.17 3.36 -1.34
CA ALA A 115 4.58 3.01 -2.61
C ALA A 115 5.29 1.79 -3.21
N LEU A 116 4.52 0.83 -3.70
CA LEU A 116 5.02 -0.21 -4.60
C LEU A 116 5.35 0.45 -5.94
N GLU A 117 6.62 0.41 -6.31
CA GLU A 117 7.14 1.08 -7.50
C GLU A 117 7.16 0.14 -8.70
N SER A 118 7.66 -1.07 -8.50
CA SER A 118 7.72 -2.10 -9.53
C SER A 118 7.74 -3.48 -8.91
N GLN A 119 7.43 -4.49 -9.72
CA GLN A 119 7.52 -5.89 -9.32
C GLN A 119 8.13 -6.72 -10.46
N SER A 120 8.95 -7.70 -10.10
CA SER A 120 9.41 -8.76 -10.98
C SER A 120 9.29 -10.11 -10.27
N ALA A 121 9.60 -11.21 -10.95
CA ALA A 121 9.70 -12.50 -10.28
C ALA A 121 10.77 -12.47 -9.18
N GLY A 122 10.45 -13.01 -8.01
CA GLY A 122 11.26 -13.12 -6.80
C GLY A 122 11.47 -11.84 -6.00
N GLN A 123 11.00 -10.68 -6.46
CA GLN A 123 11.29 -9.40 -5.79
C GLN A 123 10.35 -8.25 -6.19
N PHE A 124 10.33 -7.22 -5.38
CA PHE A 124 9.65 -5.96 -5.69
C PHE A 124 10.48 -4.76 -5.24
N VAL A 125 10.12 -3.58 -5.75
CA VAL A 125 10.76 -2.32 -5.39
C VAL A 125 9.75 -1.45 -4.68
N ILE A 126 10.13 -0.93 -3.51
CA ILE A 126 9.34 0.08 -2.79
C ILE A 126 10.09 1.41 -2.76
N LYS A 127 9.34 2.50 -2.89
CA LYS A 127 9.77 3.82 -2.48
C LYS A 127 9.12 4.14 -1.14
N VAL A 128 9.89 4.68 -0.21
CA VAL A 128 9.43 5.00 1.14
C VAL A 128 9.89 6.40 1.53
N SER A 129 9.14 7.04 2.41
CA SER A 129 9.61 8.20 3.16
C SER A 129 9.79 7.77 4.61
N ARG A 130 10.94 8.04 5.21
CA ARG A 130 11.25 7.69 6.60
C ARG A 130 11.77 8.90 7.36
N SER A 131 11.30 9.05 8.59
CA SER A 131 11.87 9.98 9.56
C SER A 131 12.66 9.25 10.65
N TRP A 132 13.72 9.88 11.14
CA TRP A 132 14.51 9.41 12.29
C TRP A 132 15.09 10.58 13.08
N ILE A 133 15.43 10.34 14.34
CA ILE A 133 16.13 11.32 15.18
C ILE A 133 17.64 11.13 14.98
N ASP A 134 18.35 12.19 14.63
CA ASP A 134 19.81 12.17 14.50
C ASP A 134 20.53 12.29 15.86
N ALA A 135 21.87 12.27 15.84
CA ALA A 135 22.68 12.36 17.06
C ALA A 135 22.50 13.69 17.84
N ASN A 136 21.97 14.74 17.21
CA ASN A 136 21.72 16.03 17.84
C ASN A 136 20.29 16.15 18.40
N GLY A 137 19.44 15.14 18.18
CA GLY A 137 18.03 15.19 18.53
C GLY A 137 17.14 15.82 17.46
N ASP A 138 17.69 16.13 16.28
CA ASP A 138 16.91 16.68 15.17
C ASP A 138 16.17 15.56 14.44
N VAL A 139 14.91 15.81 14.10
CA VAL A 139 14.19 14.95 13.15
C VAL A 139 14.74 15.19 11.74
N LYS A 140 15.23 14.12 11.11
CA LYS A 140 15.58 14.07 9.70
C LYS A 140 14.56 13.22 8.96
N THR A 141 14.36 13.54 7.69
CA THR A 141 13.46 12.80 6.80
C THR A 141 14.16 12.60 5.46
N ALA A 142 14.05 11.40 4.91
CA ALA A 142 14.53 11.11 3.56
C ALA A 142 13.55 10.22 2.80
N ASP A 143 13.56 10.40 1.48
CA ASP A 143 13.02 9.44 0.54
C ASP A 143 14.08 8.36 0.29
N GLU A 144 13.68 7.10 0.45
CA GLU A 144 14.53 5.93 0.27
C GLU A 144 13.87 4.98 -0.74
N ARG A 145 14.68 4.14 -1.37
CA ARG A 145 14.22 3.13 -2.33
C ARG A 145 14.85 1.79 -1.96
N TYR A 146 14.07 0.71 -2.02
CA TYR A 146 14.52 -0.62 -1.62
C TYR A 146 14.08 -1.68 -2.62
N ILE A 147 14.98 -2.62 -2.92
CA ILE A 147 14.68 -3.90 -3.56
C ILE A 147 14.45 -4.91 -2.44
N VAL A 148 13.29 -5.55 -2.42
CA VAL A 148 12.90 -6.53 -1.40
C VAL A 148 12.68 -7.88 -2.06
N ALA A 149 13.33 -8.92 -1.51
CA ALA A 149 13.11 -10.27 -1.96
C ALA A 149 11.74 -10.80 -1.49
N ILE A 150 11.05 -11.55 -2.34
CA ILE A 150 9.90 -12.36 -1.97
C ILE A 150 10.45 -13.76 -1.68
N PRO A 151 10.59 -14.16 -0.40
CA PRO A 151 11.13 -15.46 -0.08
C PRO A 151 10.05 -16.55 -0.32
N PRO A 152 10.45 -17.83 -0.50
CA PRO A 152 9.48 -18.92 -0.42
C PRO A 152 8.86 -18.97 0.99
N TRP A 153 7.63 -19.46 1.12
CA TRP A 153 6.89 -19.50 2.40
C TRP A 153 7.66 -20.21 3.54
N SER A 154 8.48 -21.20 3.23
CA SER A 154 9.26 -21.94 4.23
C SER A 154 10.47 -21.19 4.76
N ALA A 155 10.87 -20.07 4.14
CA ALA A 155 12.07 -19.34 4.55
C ALA A 155 11.86 -18.62 5.89
N PRO A 156 12.87 -18.63 6.78
CA PRO A 156 12.82 -17.90 8.04
C PRO A 156 13.12 -16.41 7.88
N GLU A 157 13.61 -15.98 6.72
CA GLU A 157 14.12 -14.63 6.49
C GLU A 157 13.87 -14.16 5.05
N THR A 158 13.89 -12.84 4.87
CA THR A 158 13.96 -12.15 3.58
C THR A 158 15.10 -11.12 3.62
N THR A 159 15.38 -10.49 2.48
CA THR A 159 16.35 -9.39 2.36
C THR A 159 15.70 -8.12 1.82
N MET A 160 16.19 -6.99 2.32
CA MET A 160 15.86 -5.65 1.84
C MET A 160 17.16 -4.91 1.53
N THR A 161 17.31 -4.50 0.28
CA THR A 161 18.56 -3.90 -0.23
C THR A 161 18.29 -2.45 -0.62
N PRO A 162 19.06 -1.46 -0.12
CA PRO A 162 18.98 -0.09 -0.58
C PRO A 162 19.18 -0.01 -2.10
N ALA A 163 18.46 0.89 -2.76
CA ALA A 163 18.52 1.04 -4.21
C ALA A 163 18.55 2.51 -4.65
N THR A 164 19.04 2.73 -5.88
CA THR A 164 18.90 3.98 -6.65
C THR A 164 18.11 3.70 -7.91
#